data_AF-A0A380FX55-F1
#
_entry.id   AF-A0A380FX55-F1
#
_cell.length_a   1.000
_cell.length_b   1.000
_cell.length_c   1.000
_cell.angle_alpha   90.00
_cell.angle_beta   90.00
_cell.angle_gamma   90.00
#
_symmetry.space_group_name_H-M   'P 1'
#
loop_
_entity.id
_entity.type
_entity.pdbx_description
1 polymer ?
#
loop_
_entity_poly.entity_id
_entity_poly.type
_entity_poly.pdbx_seq_one_letter_code
_entity_poly.pdbx_strand_id
1 'polypeptide(L)'
;MLLLPLGIMMGIFGYIFKHYPPKERNFLYGYRTKKAFKNDENWIKAQNLFSKYTLKYLPIVIVSGILALILEIITGISNRNNLFYILLIIEVIITIWYLFIIYFKVEKRL
;
A
#
# COMPACT_ATOMS: atom_id res chain seq x y z
N MET A 1 1.43 -15.09 1.21
CA MET A 1 2.36 -14.58 0.16
C MET A 1 1.98 -13.24 -0.49
N LEU A 2 0.75 -12.72 -0.37
CA LEU A 2 0.28 -11.56 -1.15
C LEU A 2 0.88 -10.22 -0.72
N LEU A 3 1.23 -10.07 0.56
CA LEU A 3 1.67 -8.80 1.13
C LEU A 3 3.03 -8.33 0.63
N LEU A 4 3.96 -9.25 0.35
CA LEU A 4 5.34 -8.89 -0.03
C LEU A 4 5.42 -8.29 -1.44
N PRO A 5 4.86 -8.89 -2.50
CA PRO A 5 4.86 -8.27 -3.82
C PRO A 5 4.16 -6.91 -3.82
N LEU A 6 3.01 -6.80 -3.13
CA LEU A 6 2.29 -5.54 -2.98
C LEU A 6 3.13 -4.49 -2.25
N GLY A 7 3.73 -4.87 -1.12
CA GLY A 7 4.57 -3.99 -0.31
C GLY A 7 5.75 -3.47 -1.11
N ILE A 8 6.46 -4.34 -1.84
CA ILE A 8 7.58 -3.93 -2.70
C ILE A 8 7.10 -2.94 -3.77
N MET A 9 6.02 -3.26 -4.49
CA MET A 9 5.49 -2.40 -5.54
C MET A 9 5.07 -1.02 -4.98
N MET A 10 4.35 -1.01 -3.87
CA MET A 10 3.93 0.23 -3.19
C MET A 10 5.12 1.00 -2.64
N GLY A 11 6.17 0.32 -2.17
CA GLY A 11 7.42 0.93 -1.75
C GLY A 11 8.14 1.63 -2.90
N ILE A 12 8.22 0.99 -4.07
CA ILE A 12 8.78 1.59 -5.29
C ILE A 12 7.99 2.85 -5.66
N PHE A 13 6.66 2.77 -5.75
CA PHE A 13 5.83 3.94 -6.07
C PHE A 13 5.95 5.06 -5.03
N GLY A 14 5.93 4.71 -3.74
CA GLY A 14 6.10 5.67 -2.65
C GLY A 14 7.46 6.37 -2.73
N TYR A 15 8.52 5.64 -3.07
CA TYR A 15 9.87 6.20 -3.24
C TYR A 15 9.96 7.10 -4.47
N ILE A 16 9.47 6.63 -5.63
CA ILE A 16 9.43 7.43 -6.86
C ILE A 16 8.66 8.73 -6.61
N PHE A 17 7.49 8.68 -5.98
CA PHE A 17 6.69 9.89 -5.76
C PHE A 17 7.26 10.81 -4.68
N LYS A 18 8.12 10.30 -3.79
CA LYS A 18 8.83 11.13 -2.81
C LYS A 18 9.91 11.98 -3.49
N HIS A 19 10.59 11.45 -4.51
CA HIS A 19 11.70 12.13 -5.19
C HIS A 19 11.28 12.82 -6.50
N TYR A 20 10.34 12.21 -7.21
CA TYR A 20 9.84 12.62 -8.52
C TYR A 20 8.30 12.55 -8.53
N PRO A 21 7.61 13.36 -7.71
CA PRO A 21 6.16 13.39 -7.72
C PRO A 21 5.62 13.80 -9.10
N PRO A 22 4.50 13.23 -9.57
CA PRO A 22 3.79 13.72 -10.74
C PRO A 22 3.47 15.22 -10.58
N LYS A 23 4.12 16.09 -11.35
CA LYS A 23 3.95 17.55 -11.22
C LYS A 23 2.73 18.07 -11.97
N GLU A 24 2.38 17.41 -13.06
CA GLU A 24 1.27 17.79 -13.93
C GLU A 24 0.12 16.79 -13.79
N ARG A 25 -1.12 17.31 -13.88
CA ARG A 25 -2.33 16.48 -13.87
C ARG A 25 -2.28 15.49 -15.03
N ASN A 26 -2.34 14.21 -14.70
CA ASN A 26 -2.28 13.14 -15.68
C ASN A 26 -3.38 12.11 -15.43
N PHE A 27 -4.09 11.70 -16.48
CA PHE A 27 -5.16 10.72 -16.37
C PHE A 27 -4.66 9.27 -16.29
N LEU A 28 -3.41 8.98 -16.65
CA LEU A 28 -2.82 7.64 -16.68
C LEU A 28 -2.10 7.28 -15.38
N TYR A 29 -1.38 8.23 -14.78
CA TYR A 29 -0.56 7.96 -13.58
C TYR A 29 -0.72 9.04 -12.50
N GLY A 30 -0.41 8.67 -11.25
CA GLY A 30 -0.58 9.53 -10.08
C GLY A 30 -1.69 9.07 -9.13
N TYR A 31 -1.74 9.71 -7.96
CA TYR A 31 -2.86 9.61 -7.02
C TYR A 31 -4.01 10.48 -7.52
N ARG A 32 -5.11 9.83 -7.93
CA ARG A 32 -6.08 10.34 -8.91
C ARG A 32 -7.51 10.42 -8.36
N THR A 33 -7.69 10.90 -7.13
CA THR A 33 -9.04 11.09 -6.56
C THR A 33 -9.70 12.37 -7.07
N LYS A 34 -11.04 12.47 -6.94
CA LYS A 34 -11.79 13.67 -7.33
C LYS A 34 -11.25 14.94 -6.66
N LYS A 35 -10.82 14.85 -5.40
CA LYS A 35 -10.22 15.98 -4.67
C LYS A 35 -8.82 16.34 -5.20
N ALA A 36 -8.00 15.35 -5.54
CA ALA A 36 -6.68 15.57 -6.11
C ALA A 36 -6.76 16.29 -7.47
N PHE A 37 -7.76 15.97 -8.29
CA PHE A 37 -7.96 16.61 -9.60
C PHE A 37 -8.58 18.01 -9.57
N LYS A 38 -9.01 18.51 -8.40
CA LYS A 38 -9.77 19.77 -8.30
C LYS A 38 -9.00 20.99 -8.83
N ASN A 39 -7.70 21.07 -8.55
CA ASN A 39 -6.79 22.13 -9.02
C ASN A 39 -5.33 21.65 -8.92
N ASP A 40 -4.38 22.42 -9.44
CA ASP A 40 -2.96 22.03 -9.49
C ASP A 40 -2.31 21.96 -8.11
N GLU A 41 -2.71 22.83 -7.18
CA GLU A 41 -2.25 22.79 -5.78
C GLU A 41 -2.64 21.47 -5.10
N ASN A 42 -3.89 21.05 -5.24
CA ASN A 42 -4.39 19.79 -4.72
C ASN A 42 -3.70 18.61 -5.39
N TRP A 43 -3.44 18.68 -6.70
CA TRP A 43 -2.74 17.63 -7.42
C TRP A 43 -1.35 17.38 -6.81
N ILE A 44 -0.54 18.44 -6.71
CA ILE A 44 0.83 18.37 -6.16
C ILE A 44 0.79 17.90 -4.70
N LYS A 45 -0.13 18.46 -3.90
CA LYS A 45 -0.31 18.09 -2.50
C LYS A 45 -0.68 16.62 -2.35
N ALA A 46 -1.54 16.09 -3.21
CA ALA A 46 -1.99 14.70 -3.18
C ALA A 46 -0.83 13.73 -3.44
N GLN A 47 0.03 14.01 -4.43
CA GLN A 47 1.19 13.16 -4.73
C GLN A 47 2.17 13.09 -3.56
N ASN A 48 2.45 14.23 -2.94
CA ASN A 48 3.34 14.33 -1.78
C ASN A 48 2.76 13.64 -0.53
N LEU A 49 1.45 13.75 -0.30
CA LEU A 49 0.79 13.05 0.80
C LEU A 49 0.75 11.54 0.55
N PHE A 50 0.48 11.12 -0.69
CA PHE A 50 0.46 9.72 -1.08
C PHE A 50 1.82 9.07 -0.84
N SER A 51 2.92 9.66 -1.31
CA SER A 51 4.27 9.13 -1.08
C SER A 51 4.60 9.06 0.41
N LYS A 52 4.30 10.12 1.16
CA LYS A 52 4.49 10.18 2.61
C LYS A 52 3.78 9.06 3.35
N TYR A 53 2.49 8.83 3.08
CA TYR A 53 1.71 7.83 3.82
C TYR A 53 2.01 6.41 3.36
N THR A 54 2.21 6.20 2.06
CA THR A 54 2.64 4.92 1.50
C THR A 54 3.90 4.44 2.20
N LEU A 55 4.95 5.28 2.24
CA LEU A 55 6.22 4.94 2.90
C LEU A 55 6.11 4.87 4.42
N LYS A 56 5.26 5.69 5.05
CA LYS A 56 5.06 5.66 6.51
C LYS A 56 4.49 4.32 6.99
N TYR A 57 3.52 3.76 6.27
CA TYR A 57 2.84 2.53 6.65
C TYR A 57 3.45 1.27 6.03
N LEU A 58 4.37 1.43 5.07
CA LEU A 58 5.04 0.32 4.38
C LEU A 58 5.72 -0.70 5.32
N PRO A 59 6.43 -0.30 6.40
CA PRO A 59 7.10 -1.27 7.27
C PRO A 59 6.12 -2.28 7.89
N ILE A 60 4.88 -1.86 8.16
CA ILE A 60 3.84 -2.75 8.72
C ILE A 60 3.53 -3.86 7.73
N VAL A 61 3.32 -3.51 6.45
CA VAL A 61 3.03 -4.48 5.37
C VAL A 61 4.20 -5.44 5.16
N ILE A 62 5.43 -4.93 5.13
CA ILE A 62 6.63 -5.75 4.92
C ILE A 62 6.85 -6.72 6.08
N VAL A 63 6.80 -6.24 7.32
CA VAL A 63 6.97 -7.10 8.51
C VAL A 63 5.86 -8.15 8.58
N SER A 64 4.60 -7.75 8.38
CA SER A 64 3.48 -8.71 8.33
C SER A 64 3.64 -9.73 7.20
N GLY A 65 4.12 -9.33 6.03
CA GLY A 65 4.37 -10.23 4.91
C GLY A 65 5.50 -11.23 5.18
N ILE A 66 6.59 -10.80 5.84
CA ILE A 66 7.68 -11.71 6.23
C ILE A 66 7.18 -12.73 7.26
N LEU A 67 6.43 -12.29 8.27
CA LEU A 67 5.86 -13.17 9.28
C LEU A 67 4.87 -14.16 8.66
N ALA A 68 3.99 -13.71 7.77
CA ALA A 68 3.06 -14.57 7.05
C ALA A 68 3.80 -15.63 6.22
N LEU A 69 4.86 -15.24 5.50
CA LEU A 69 5.68 -16.16 4.72
C LEU A 69 6.31 -17.26 5.57
N ILE A 70 6.88 -16.90 6.73
CA ILE A 70 7.48 -17.88 7.65
C ILE A 70 6.41 -18.87 8.16
N LEU A 71 5.23 -18.36 8.55
CA LEU A 71 4.13 -19.20 9.02
C LEU A 71 3.57 -20.11 7.91
N GLU A 72 3.47 -19.62 6.68
CA GLU A 72 3.05 -20.41 5.52
C GLU A 72 4.03 -21.56 5.25
N ILE A 73 5.34 -21.31 5.31
CA ILE A 73 6.37 -22.36 5.14
C ILE A 73 6.22 -23.44 6.23
N ILE A 74 6.07 -23.04 7.50
CA ILE A 74 5.93 -23.98 8.62
C ILE A 74 4.63 -24.79 8.50
N THR A 75 3.51 -24.13 8.19
CA THR A 75 2.19 -24.78 8.09
C THR A 75 2.07 -25.68 6.85
N GLY A 76 2.74 -25.31 5.75
CA GLY A 76 2.84 -26.12 4.54
C GLY A 76 3.60 -27.42 4.77
N ILE A 77 4.72 -27.38 5.52
CA ILE A 77 5.45 -28.60 5.93
C ILE A 77 4.57 -29.51 6.79
N SER A 78 3.74 -28.94 7.67
CA SER A 78 2.85 -29.69 8.56
C SER A 78 1.54 -30.16 7.89
N ASN A 79 1.29 -29.86 6.61
CA ASN A 79 0.06 -30.17 5.85
C ASN A 79 -1.25 -29.73 6.53
N ARG A 80 -1.24 -28.57 7.21
CA ARG A 80 -2.41 -28.03 7.93
C ARG A 80 -3.21 -27.05 7.08
N ASN A 81 -4.02 -27.56 6.17
CA ASN A 81 -4.74 -26.77 5.16
C ASN A 81 -5.66 -25.68 5.76
N ASN A 82 -6.32 -25.92 6.90
CA ASN A 82 -7.22 -24.92 7.49
C ASN A 82 -6.49 -23.65 7.96
N LEU A 83 -5.26 -23.78 8.46
CA LEU A 83 -4.47 -22.62 8.92
C LEU A 83 -4.00 -21.75 7.76
N PHE A 84 -3.68 -22.38 6.63
CA PHE A 84 -3.28 -21.68 5.42
C PHE A 84 -4.39 -20.73 4.91
N TYR A 85 -5.63 -21.18 4.86
CA TYR A 85 -6.77 -20.33 4.46
C TYR A 85 -6.99 -19.16 5.41
N ILE A 86 -6.82 -19.38 6.72
CA ILE A 86 -6.94 -18.31 7.73
C ILE A 86 -5.85 -17.24 7.52
N LEU A 87 -4.61 -17.65 7.25
CA LEU A 87 -3.51 -16.74 6.98
C LEU A 87 -3.79 -15.89 5.73
N LEU A 88 -4.30 -16.49 4.65
CA LEU A 88 -4.69 -15.75 3.44
C LEU A 88 -5.76 -14.68 3.71
N ILE A 89 -6.78 -15.00 4.52
CA ILE A 89 -7.82 -14.02 4.89
C ILE A 89 -7.19 -12.84 5.65
N ILE A 90 -6.26 -13.12 6.57
CA ILE A 90 -5.53 -12.08 7.31
C ILE A 90 -4.72 -11.20 6.36
N GLU A 91 -4.03 -11.77 5.37
CA GLU A 91 -3.27 -10.99 4.38
C GLU A 91 -4.17 -10.04 3.57
N VAL A 92 -5.36 -10.49 3.17
CA VAL A 92 -6.32 -9.67 2.45
C VAL A 92 -6.83 -8.52 3.34
N ILE A 93 -7.14 -8.79 4.61
CA ILE A 93 -7.58 -7.75 5.56
C ILE A 93 -6.49 -6.68 5.73
N ILE A 94 -5.23 -7.09 5.92
CA ILE A 94 -4.10 -6.16 6.05
C ILE A 94 -3.93 -5.32 4.78
N THR A 95 -4.10 -5.93 3.61
CA THR A 95 -4.03 -5.24 2.30
C THR A 95 -5.12 -4.17 2.19
N ILE A 96 -6.37 -4.52 2.48
CA ILE A 96 -7.50 -3.58 2.43
C ILE A 96 -7.28 -2.44 3.42
N TRP A 97 -6.86 -2.76 4.65
CA TRP A 97 -6.55 -1.76 5.67
C TRP A 97 -5.44 -0.81 5.20
N TYR A 98 -4.36 -1.32 4.61
CA TYR A 98 -3.24 -0.52 4.13
C TYR A 98 -3.65 0.46 3.03
N LEU A 99 -4.41 0.00 2.03
CA LEU A 99 -4.92 0.87 0.97
C LEU A 99 -5.91 1.91 1.53
N PHE A 100 -6.80 1.48 2.42
CA PHE A 100 -7.77 2.36 3.05
C PHE A 100 -7.11 3.45 3.90
N ILE A 101 -6.11 3.13 4.73
CA ILE A 101 -5.47 4.11 5.60
C ILE A 101 -4.69 5.16 4.79
N ILE A 102 -4.05 4.77 3.69
CA ILE A 102 -3.40 5.71 2.77
C ILE A 102 -4.45 6.64 2.17
N TYR A 103 -5.50 6.08 1.57
CA TYR A 103 -6.59 6.85 0.96
C TYR A 103 -7.19 7.85 1.96
N PHE A 104 -7.61 7.36 3.13
CA PHE A 104 -8.24 8.18 4.17
C PHE A 104 -7.33 9.31 4.65
N LYS A 105 -6.03 9.04 4.86
CA LYS A 105 -5.09 10.06 5.34
C LYS A 105 -4.76 11.11 4.29
N VAL A 106 -4.70 10.73 3.01
CA VAL A 106 -4.53 11.68 1.90
C VAL A 106 -5.79 12.54 1.75
N GLU A 107 -6.96 11.93 1.62
CA GLU A 107 -8.24 12.63 1.40
C GLU A 107 -8.66 13.52 2.57
N LYS A 108 -8.27 13.19 3.81
CA LYS A 108 -8.53 14.06 4.96
C LYS A 108 -7.72 15.36 4.93
N ARG A 109 -6.61 15.38 4.20
CA ARG A 109 -5.68 16.52 4.10
C ARG A 109 -5.77 17.25 2.76
N LEU A 110 -6.53 16.72 1.81
CA LEU A 110 -6.96 17.37 0.56
C LEU A 110 -8.29 18.10 0.76
#